data_AF-A0A9Q3D3Q8-F1
#
_entry.id   AF-A0A9Q3D3Q8-F1
#
_cell.length_a   1.000
_cell.length_b   1.000
_cell.length_c   1.000
_cell.angle_alpha   90.00
_cell.angle_beta   90.00
_cell.angle_gamma   90.00
#
_symmetry.space_group_name_H-M   'P 1'
#
loop_
_entity.id
_entity.type
_entity.pdbx_description
1 polymer ?
#
loop_
_entity_poly.entity_id
_entity_poly.type
_entity_poly.pdbx_seq_one_letter_code
_entity_poly.pdbx_strand_id
1 'polypeptide(L)'
;MRHELIDVLYTYDNAFSSENKPLVTIKGHEVNITLSINRPYPLVLRRPACPASPRAGEALGKHIQELIQLCVLRKVGHNEEGEVTTPVIIAWNNDKSRMVGDFRELNKYTSPDRYPIPRIQETLMKLSKSKYITLMDVLKSFHQNVLTPKAKKLLKIITHCGIYEYLRMPFGIKNAPSHYQINMNSILHTGLSEGWLISYIDDIIICSDSWSLHLERISRELHKVAEVNIKILLNKCNFGFEELQALGHIVSGLSLLIEKNKVAAVLLKPIPQNEKEMISFLVFSGYYSQHLKDFAIIANSPYRICDQQTLFEMTQDRIKAYEKIRKALTEAHLLLMHDWNIHFTFYIDACGDGLGEALQQVQIIDYKPTKGPVCYISRQIKPTKARYGPRQIGCLCLVWALEKFHYYLFWKCF
;
A
#
# COMPACT_ATOMS: atom_id res chain seq x y z
N MET A 1 14.41 23.73 10.91
CA MET A 1 14.94 23.05 9.70
C MET A 1 16.38 23.50 9.52
N ARG A 2 17.33 22.59 9.27
CA ARG A 2 18.76 22.96 9.11
C ARG A 2 18.93 23.69 7.76
N HIS A 3 19.72 24.77 7.72
CA HIS A 3 19.90 25.61 6.53
C HIS A 3 20.29 24.83 5.27
N GLU A 4 21.20 23.86 5.40
CA GLU A 4 21.68 23.02 4.30
C GLU A 4 20.56 22.26 3.57
N LEU A 5 19.53 21.80 4.29
CA LEU A 5 18.39 21.12 3.66
C LEU A 5 17.58 22.09 2.81
N ILE A 6 17.39 23.31 3.32
CA ILE A 6 16.64 24.35 2.61
C ILE A 6 17.37 24.67 1.29
N ASP A 7 18.69 24.78 1.32
CA ASP A 7 19.50 25.03 0.13
C ASP A 7 19.36 23.91 -0.92
N VAL A 8 19.37 22.64 -0.49
CA VAL A 8 19.12 21.49 -1.39
C VAL A 8 17.72 21.57 -1.99
N LEU A 9 16.69 21.86 -1.19
CA LEU A 9 15.31 21.96 -1.68
C LEU A 9 15.13 23.13 -2.65
N TYR A 10 15.76 24.27 -2.41
CA TYR A 10 15.74 25.41 -3.32
C TYR A 10 16.50 25.14 -4.62
N THR A 11 17.61 24.39 -4.56
CA THR A 11 18.37 24.00 -5.75
C THR A 11 17.52 23.20 -6.74
N TYR A 12 16.57 22.41 -6.24
CA TYR A 12 15.65 21.61 -7.05
C TYR A 12 14.20 22.09 -6.91
N ASP A 13 13.97 23.40 -6.86
CA ASP A 13 12.63 24.00 -6.74
C ASP A 13 11.65 23.48 -7.80
N ASN A 14 12.17 23.20 -9.00
CA ASN A 14 11.44 22.67 -10.15
C ASN A 14 10.90 21.26 -9.93
N ALA A 15 11.40 20.48 -8.97
CA ALA A 15 10.85 19.17 -8.61
C ALA A 15 9.54 19.30 -7.83
N PHE A 16 9.25 20.47 -7.26
CA PHE A 16 8.06 20.69 -6.44
C PHE A 16 6.95 21.39 -7.22
N SER A 17 5.70 21.05 -6.90
CA SER A 17 4.53 21.75 -7.44
C SER A 17 3.37 21.79 -6.45
N SER A 18 2.51 22.80 -6.61
CA SER A 18 1.23 22.87 -5.91
C SER A 18 0.12 22.16 -6.69
N GLU A 19 -0.97 21.82 -6.00
CA GLU A 19 -2.09 21.05 -6.56
C GLU A 19 -2.86 21.76 -7.69
N ASN A 20 -2.71 23.08 -7.81
CA ASN A 20 -3.47 23.97 -8.69
C ASN A 20 -2.76 24.29 -10.02
N LYS A 21 -1.50 23.85 -10.21
CA LYS A 21 -0.79 24.05 -11.48
C LYS A 21 -1.12 22.89 -12.44
N PRO A 22 -1.15 23.15 -13.77
CA PRO A 22 -1.27 22.08 -14.76
C PRO A 22 -0.22 20.99 -14.51
N LEU A 23 -0.64 19.73 -14.56
CA LEU A 23 0.27 18.63 -14.31
C LEU A 23 1.30 18.57 -15.44
N VAL A 24 2.54 18.28 -15.08
CA VAL A 24 3.58 18.01 -16.07
C VAL A 24 3.65 16.52 -16.37
N THR A 25 4.24 16.16 -17.50
CA THR A 25 4.32 14.77 -17.97
C THR A 25 5.65 14.15 -17.58
N ILE A 26 5.60 12.96 -16.99
CA ILE A 26 6.80 12.15 -16.76
C ILE A 26 7.39 11.74 -18.11
N LYS A 27 8.68 11.99 -18.31
CA LYS A 27 9.38 11.63 -19.54
C LYS A 27 9.67 10.12 -19.59
N GLY A 28 9.62 9.53 -20.78
CA GLY A 28 10.18 8.19 -21.04
C GLY A 28 9.26 7.00 -20.76
N HIS A 29 8.03 7.20 -20.30
CA HIS A 29 7.09 6.10 -20.06
C HIS A 29 5.65 6.45 -20.46
N GLU A 30 5.08 5.66 -21.37
CA GLU A 30 3.65 5.73 -21.71
C GLU A 30 2.91 4.49 -21.20
N VAL A 31 1.74 4.71 -20.62
CA VAL A 31 0.89 3.66 -20.09
C VAL A 31 0.02 3.09 -21.21
N ASN A 32 0.14 1.79 -21.44
CA ASN A 32 -0.67 1.04 -22.40
C ASN A 32 -1.66 0.13 -21.68
N ILE A 33 -2.78 -0.17 -22.32
CA ILE A 33 -3.77 -1.13 -21.82
C ILE A 33 -4.00 -2.18 -22.90
N THR A 34 -3.76 -3.43 -22.52
CA THR A 34 -3.99 -4.58 -23.37
C THR A 34 -5.20 -5.35 -22.85
N LEU A 35 -6.20 -5.50 -23.72
CA LEU A 35 -7.35 -6.36 -23.43
C LEU A 35 -7.06 -7.79 -23.87
N SER A 36 -7.64 -8.75 -23.17
CA SER A 36 -7.60 -10.18 -23.49
C SER A 36 -8.59 -10.56 -24.61
N ILE A 37 -9.29 -9.57 -25.17
CA ILE A 37 -10.32 -9.73 -26.19
C ILE A 37 -10.04 -8.81 -27.38
N ASN A 38 -10.48 -9.26 -28.55
CA ASN A 38 -10.41 -8.49 -29.80
C ASN A 38 -11.74 -7.79 -30.09
N ARG A 39 -11.71 -6.86 -31.04
CA ARG A 39 -12.93 -6.22 -31.56
C ARG A 39 -13.77 -7.23 -32.36
N PRO A 40 -15.11 -7.10 -32.37
CA PRO A 40 -15.91 -6.11 -31.66
C PRO A 40 -15.97 -6.37 -30.14
N TYR A 41 -15.97 -5.31 -29.34
CA TYR A 41 -15.99 -5.42 -27.88
C TYR A 41 -17.41 -5.73 -27.36
N PRO A 42 -17.53 -6.50 -26.24
CA PRO A 42 -18.81 -6.76 -25.58
C PRO A 42 -19.55 -5.48 -25.19
N LEU A 43 -20.88 -5.47 -25.33
CA LEU A 43 -21.74 -4.33 -24.96
C LEU A 43 -21.60 -3.91 -23.49
N VAL A 44 -21.20 -4.83 -22.60
CA VAL A 44 -20.93 -4.52 -21.19
C VAL A 44 -19.78 -3.53 -20.99
N LEU A 45 -18.92 -3.34 -22.00
CA LEU A 45 -17.88 -2.30 -22.01
C LEU A 45 -18.40 -0.93 -22.49
N ARG A 46 -19.63 -0.85 -23.00
CA ARG A 46 -20.29 0.38 -23.41
C ARG A 46 -21.44 0.72 -22.46
N ARG A 47 -21.09 1.08 -21.22
CA ARG A 47 -22.07 1.34 -20.17
C ARG A 47 -22.62 2.77 -20.28
N PRO A 48 -23.90 3.00 -19.92
CA PRO A 48 -24.49 4.33 -19.85
C PRO A 48 -24.00 5.11 -18.63
N ALA A 49 -24.17 6.43 -18.62
CA ALA A 49 -23.92 7.25 -17.43
C ALA A 49 -24.78 6.79 -16.24
N CYS A 50 -24.19 6.82 -15.05
CA CYS A 50 -24.97 6.64 -13.83
C CYS A 50 -25.85 7.89 -13.60
N PRO A 51 -27.12 7.70 -13.20
CA PRO A 51 -27.93 8.81 -12.69
C PRO A 51 -27.23 9.47 -11.50
N ALA A 52 -27.16 10.80 -11.51
CA ALA A 52 -26.54 11.58 -10.44
C ALA A 52 -27.60 12.42 -9.73
N SER A 53 -27.59 12.44 -8.40
CA SER A 53 -28.37 13.42 -7.62
C SER A 53 -27.86 14.84 -7.90
N PRO A 54 -28.65 15.90 -7.65
CA PRO A 54 -28.21 17.28 -7.89
C PRO A 54 -26.85 17.60 -7.24
N ARG A 55 -26.66 17.24 -5.96
CA ARG A 55 -25.40 17.40 -5.23
C ARG A 55 -24.24 16.64 -5.90
N ALA A 56 -24.47 15.41 -6.36
CA ALA A 56 -23.45 14.63 -7.04
C ALA A 56 -23.15 15.17 -8.44
N GLY A 57 -24.16 15.68 -9.15
CA GLY A 57 -24.04 16.29 -10.47
C GLY A 57 -23.16 17.54 -10.44
N GLU A 58 -23.42 18.45 -9.49
CA GLU A 58 -22.59 19.64 -9.28
C GLU A 58 -21.14 19.29 -8.93
N ALA A 59 -20.94 18.34 -8.00
CA ALA A 59 -19.61 17.89 -7.63
C ALA A 59 -18.87 17.27 -8.84
N LEU A 60 -19.57 16.46 -9.64
CA LEU A 60 -19.00 15.85 -10.84
C LEU A 60 -18.61 16.89 -11.89
N GLY A 61 -19.44 17.92 -12.10
CA GLY A 61 -19.11 19.03 -12.98
C GLY A 61 -17.83 19.77 -12.56
N LYS A 62 -17.68 20.05 -11.26
CA LYS A 62 -16.46 20.66 -10.71
C LYS A 62 -15.22 19.78 -10.93
N HIS A 63 -15.29 18.49 -10.59
CA HIS A 63 -14.19 17.54 -10.81
C HIS A 63 -13.79 17.41 -12.28
N ILE A 64 -14.77 17.38 -13.20
CA ILE A 64 -14.48 17.35 -14.64
C ILE A 64 -13.73 18.62 -15.07
N GLN A 65 -14.19 19.80 -14.66
CA GLN A 65 -13.55 21.06 -15.02
C GLN A 65 -12.12 21.13 -14.49
N GLU A 66 -11.91 20.74 -13.23
CA GLU A 66 -10.57 20.66 -12.62
C GLU A 66 -9.66 19.71 -13.41
N LEU A 67 -10.14 18.52 -13.76
CA LEU A 67 -9.34 17.54 -14.51
C LEU A 67 -9.06 17.97 -15.95
N ILE A 68 -9.94 18.76 -16.58
CA ILE A 68 -9.66 19.38 -17.88
C ILE A 68 -8.57 20.45 -17.73
N GLN A 69 -8.66 21.32 -16.72
CA GLN A 69 -7.64 22.35 -16.45
C GLN A 69 -6.27 21.74 -16.15
N LEU A 70 -6.23 20.57 -15.51
CA LEU A 70 -5.00 19.81 -15.24
C LEU A 70 -4.51 19.00 -16.45
N CYS A 71 -5.18 19.09 -17.60
CA CYS A 71 -4.90 18.31 -18.81
C CYS A 71 -4.95 16.79 -18.59
N VAL A 72 -5.79 16.32 -17.66
CA VAL A 72 -6.05 14.90 -17.38
C VAL A 72 -7.18 14.38 -18.27
N LEU A 73 -8.18 15.20 -18.52
CA LEU A 73 -9.34 14.88 -19.36
C LEU A 73 -9.42 15.80 -20.59
N ARG A 74 -9.92 15.24 -21.68
CA ARG A 74 -10.37 15.99 -22.86
C ARG A 74 -11.82 15.63 -23.16
N LYS A 75 -12.64 16.62 -23.54
CA LYS A 75 -14.00 16.37 -24.03
C LYS A 75 -13.94 15.71 -25.41
N VAL A 76 -14.66 14.61 -25.58
CA VAL A 76 -14.70 13.88 -26.86
C VAL A 76 -15.59 14.62 -27.85
N GLY A 77 -15.13 14.81 -29.08
CA GLY A 77 -15.88 15.50 -30.14
C GLY A 77 -17.09 14.70 -30.65
N HIS A 78 -18.04 15.37 -31.30
CA HIS A 78 -19.28 14.77 -31.80
C HIS A 78 -19.08 13.62 -32.80
N ASN A 79 -17.97 13.63 -33.55
CA ASN A 79 -17.66 12.61 -34.56
C ASN A 79 -16.69 11.52 -34.05
N GLU A 80 -16.29 11.58 -32.77
CA GLU A 80 -15.34 10.63 -32.20
C GLU A 80 -16.09 9.47 -31.51
N GLU A 81 -16.13 8.31 -32.16
CA GLU A 81 -16.82 7.13 -31.62
C GLU A 81 -16.20 6.60 -30.32
N GLY A 82 -17.06 6.21 -29.38
CA GLY A 82 -16.69 5.54 -28.13
C GLY A 82 -17.13 4.09 -28.12
N GLU A 83 -16.24 3.17 -28.51
CA GLU A 83 -16.49 1.72 -28.45
C GLU A 83 -16.53 1.19 -27.00
N VAL A 84 -15.86 1.89 -26.08
CA VAL A 84 -15.80 1.58 -24.66
C VAL A 84 -16.12 2.85 -23.87
N THR A 85 -17.03 2.77 -22.91
CA THR A 85 -17.41 3.87 -22.01
C THR A 85 -17.56 3.37 -20.59
N THR A 86 -16.87 4.05 -19.67
CA THR A 86 -16.90 3.76 -18.23
C THR A 86 -17.75 4.80 -17.50
N PRO A 87 -18.77 4.40 -16.72
CA PRO A 87 -19.55 5.35 -15.96
C PRO A 87 -18.77 5.85 -14.76
N VAL A 88 -19.13 7.05 -14.31
CA VAL A 88 -18.48 7.71 -13.19
C VAL A 88 -19.48 7.97 -12.08
N ILE A 89 -19.03 7.81 -10.84
CA ILE A 89 -19.78 8.11 -9.63
C ILE A 89 -19.00 9.07 -8.74
N ILE A 90 -19.71 9.75 -7.83
CA ILE A 90 -19.08 10.51 -6.75
C ILE A 90 -19.11 9.69 -5.47
N ALA A 91 -17.94 9.46 -4.90
CA ALA A 91 -17.79 8.91 -3.56
C ALA A 91 -17.56 10.07 -2.56
N TRP A 92 -18.26 10.04 -1.43
CA TRP A 92 -18.14 11.04 -0.38
C TRP A 92 -17.40 10.46 0.82
N ASN A 93 -16.49 11.23 1.40
CA ASN A 93 -15.83 10.91 2.66
C ASN A 93 -15.61 12.20 3.46
N ASN A 94 -16.24 12.33 4.63
CA ASN A 94 -16.21 13.54 5.47
C ASN A 94 -16.44 14.82 4.65
N ASP A 95 -17.52 14.85 3.89
CA ASP A 95 -17.92 15.91 2.94
C ASP A 95 -16.97 16.22 1.78
N LYS A 96 -15.81 15.56 1.71
CA LYS A 96 -14.94 15.61 0.52
C LYS A 96 -15.48 14.65 -0.52
N SER A 97 -15.75 15.17 -1.73
CA SER A 97 -16.16 14.37 -2.88
C SER A 97 -14.95 13.91 -3.68
N ARG A 98 -15.03 12.70 -4.26
CA ARG A 98 -14.06 12.18 -5.21
C ARG A 98 -14.79 11.59 -6.41
N MET A 99 -14.31 11.94 -7.59
CA MET A 99 -14.74 11.33 -8.84
C MET A 99 -14.13 9.93 -8.98
N VAL A 100 -14.94 8.91 -9.20
CA VAL A 100 -14.52 7.50 -9.32
C VAL A 100 -15.07 6.89 -10.60
N GLY A 101 -14.18 6.48 -11.51
CA GLY A 101 -14.56 5.70 -12.69
C GLY A 101 -14.77 4.23 -12.33
N ASP A 102 -15.92 3.67 -12.73
CA ASP A 102 -16.25 2.26 -12.48
C ASP A 102 -15.61 1.32 -13.52
N PHE A 103 -14.29 1.19 -13.46
CA PHE A 103 -13.50 0.36 -14.38
C PHE A 103 -13.63 -1.15 -14.15
N ARG A 104 -14.54 -1.63 -13.30
CA ARG A 104 -14.66 -3.07 -12.95
C ARG A 104 -14.85 -3.95 -14.18
N GLU A 105 -15.72 -3.56 -15.10
CA GLU A 105 -15.95 -4.33 -16.33
C GLU A 105 -14.74 -4.30 -17.26
N LEU A 106 -14.11 -3.13 -17.46
CA LEU A 106 -12.87 -3.02 -18.23
C LEU A 106 -11.76 -3.91 -17.64
N ASN A 107 -11.63 -3.90 -16.31
CA ASN A 107 -10.61 -4.65 -15.58
C ASN A 107 -10.77 -6.17 -15.72
N LYS A 108 -12.00 -6.69 -15.90
CA LYS A 108 -12.22 -8.13 -16.16
C LYS A 108 -11.55 -8.57 -17.46
N TYR A 109 -11.62 -7.74 -18.50
CA TYR A 109 -11.04 -8.01 -19.81
C TYR A 109 -9.62 -7.47 -19.97
N THR A 110 -9.05 -6.80 -18.97
CA THR A 110 -7.67 -6.30 -19.03
C THR A 110 -6.71 -7.41 -18.64
N SER A 111 -5.74 -7.68 -19.53
CA SER A 111 -4.65 -8.62 -19.27
C SER A 111 -3.82 -8.12 -18.08
N PRO A 112 -3.68 -8.90 -17.00
CA PRO A 112 -3.04 -8.44 -15.79
C PRO A 112 -1.53 -8.30 -15.99
N ASP A 113 -0.97 -7.16 -15.57
CA ASP A 113 0.47 -6.96 -15.48
C ASP A 113 0.96 -7.43 -14.10
N ARG A 114 1.76 -8.50 -14.08
CA ARG A 114 2.24 -9.17 -12.86
C ARG A 114 3.61 -8.65 -12.43
N TYR A 115 3.76 -7.33 -12.35
CA TYR A 115 4.97 -6.73 -11.79
C TYR A 115 5.05 -6.96 -10.27
N PRO A 116 6.21 -7.38 -9.72
CA PRO A 116 6.36 -7.59 -8.29
C PRO A 116 6.35 -6.25 -7.54
N ILE A 117 5.25 -5.94 -6.88
CA ILE A 117 5.18 -4.85 -5.91
C ILE A 117 5.68 -5.41 -4.58
N PRO A 118 6.71 -4.79 -3.96
CA PRO A 118 7.31 -5.33 -2.76
C PRO A 118 6.32 -5.24 -1.59
N ARG A 119 6.37 -6.19 -0.66
CA ARG A 119 5.51 -6.15 0.53
C ARG A 119 5.99 -5.03 1.44
N ILE A 120 5.06 -4.22 1.93
CA ILE A 120 5.35 -3.07 2.79
C ILE A 120 6.25 -3.47 3.96
N GLN A 121 5.87 -4.53 4.69
CA GLN A 121 6.61 -5.02 5.85
C GLN A 121 8.06 -5.37 5.52
N GLU A 122 8.29 -6.15 4.46
CA GLU A 122 9.63 -6.53 4.00
C GLU A 122 10.45 -5.31 3.56
N THR A 123 9.77 -4.30 3.02
CA THR A 123 10.41 -3.09 2.50
C THR A 123 10.82 -2.15 3.63
N LEU A 124 9.95 -1.92 4.61
CA LEU A 124 10.22 -1.06 5.77
C LEU A 124 11.36 -1.60 6.64
N MET A 125 11.57 -2.91 6.64
CA MET A 125 12.71 -3.51 7.34
C MET A 125 14.07 -3.04 6.80
N LYS A 126 14.14 -2.54 5.55
CA LYS A 126 15.37 -1.92 5.00
C LYS A 126 15.74 -0.61 5.69
N LEU A 127 14.83 -0.01 6.47
CA LEU A 127 15.10 1.20 7.25
C LEU A 127 15.93 0.92 8.51
N SER A 128 16.24 -0.34 8.82
CA SER A 128 17.05 -0.72 9.97
C SER A 128 18.34 0.11 10.07
N LYS A 129 18.65 0.56 11.29
CA LYS A 129 19.80 1.40 11.68
C LYS A 129 19.83 2.82 11.11
N SER A 130 18.83 3.22 10.32
CA SER A 130 18.77 4.57 9.81
C SER A 130 18.52 5.61 10.90
N LYS A 131 19.27 6.71 10.88
CA LYS A 131 19.10 7.82 11.81
C LYS A 131 18.19 8.92 11.24
N TYR A 132 18.21 9.09 9.93
CA TYR A 132 17.44 10.10 9.22
C TYR A 132 16.60 9.45 8.14
N ILE A 133 15.31 9.75 8.18
CA ILE A 133 14.29 9.24 7.27
C ILE A 133 13.60 10.45 6.62
N THR A 134 13.47 10.39 5.31
CA THR A 134 12.69 11.35 4.51
C THR A 134 11.59 10.58 3.80
N LEU A 135 10.38 11.11 3.80
CA LEU A 135 9.24 10.64 3.03
C LEU A 135 8.82 11.75 2.05
N MET A 136 8.85 11.46 0.75
CA MET A 136 8.35 12.35 -0.29
C MET A 136 7.06 11.81 -0.91
N ASP A 137 6.05 12.65 -1.01
CA ASP A 137 4.73 12.35 -1.58
C ASP A 137 4.67 12.90 -3.02
N VAL A 138 4.46 12.02 -4.00
CA VAL A 138 4.37 12.42 -5.41
C VAL A 138 2.99 13.02 -5.73
N LEU A 139 2.97 14.24 -6.26
CA LEU A 139 1.75 14.99 -6.54
C LEU A 139 0.89 14.30 -7.60
N LYS A 140 -0.30 13.78 -7.24
CA LYS A 140 -1.24 13.17 -8.21
C LYS A 140 -0.52 12.16 -9.13
N SER A 141 0.41 11.40 -8.56
CA SER A 141 1.28 10.39 -9.19
C SER A 141 0.76 9.73 -10.47
N PHE A 142 -0.41 9.08 -10.42
CA PHE A 142 -0.97 8.38 -11.58
C PHE A 142 -1.27 9.35 -12.72
N HIS A 143 -1.83 10.52 -12.42
CA HIS A 143 -2.11 11.53 -13.43
C HIS A 143 -0.85 12.19 -14.02
N GLN A 144 0.35 11.95 -13.50
CA GLN A 144 1.58 12.39 -14.18
C GLN A 144 2.00 11.47 -15.34
N ASN A 145 1.44 10.26 -15.41
CA ASN A 145 1.74 9.27 -16.44
C ASN A 145 0.82 9.42 -17.65
N VAL A 146 1.39 9.55 -18.86
CA VAL A 146 0.62 9.72 -20.10
C VAL A 146 0.17 8.37 -20.65
N LEU A 147 -1.04 8.35 -21.23
CA LEU A 147 -1.60 7.18 -21.89
C LEU A 147 -1.19 7.14 -23.36
N THR A 148 -0.93 5.94 -23.88
CA THR A 148 -0.80 5.71 -25.33
C THR A 148 -2.12 6.05 -26.06
N PRO A 149 -2.11 6.43 -27.35
CA PRO A 149 -3.33 6.71 -28.12
C PRO A 149 -4.35 5.56 -28.10
N LYS A 150 -3.88 4.31 -28.05
CA LYS A 150 -4.74 3.12 -27.92
C LYS A 150 -5.43 3.06 -26.57
N ALA A 151 -4.69 3.29 -25.48
CA ALA A 151 -5.24 3.26 -24.12
C ALA A 151 -6.26 4.40 -23.90
N LYS A 152 -6.03 5.60 -24.45
CA LYS A 152 -6.99 6.72 -24.38
C LYS A 152 -8.39 6.33 -24.88
N LYS A 153 -8.45 5.58 -25.98
CA LYS A 153 -9.73 5.09 -26.56
C LYS A 153 -10.47 4.11 -25.66
N LEU A 154 -9.75 3.34 -24.83
CA LEU A 154 -10.33 2.38 -23.89
C LEU A 154 -10.75 3.03 -22.56
N LEU A 155 -10.16 4.19 -22.25
CA LEU A 155 -10.37 4.93 -21.00
C LEU A 155 -11.27 6.15 -21.22
N LYS A 156 -12.32 6.00 -22.02
CA LYS A 156 -13.37 7.02 -22.09
C LYS A 156 -14.32 6.86 -20.91
N ILE A 157 -14.68 7.98 -20.30
CA ILE A 157 -15.69 8.07 -19.26
C ILE A 157 -16.96 8.73 -19.79
N ILE A 158 -18.10 8.31 -19.24
CA ILE A 158 -19.41 8.87 -19.57
C ILE A 158 -20.07 9.44 -18.33
N THR A 159 -20.61 10.65 -18.49
CA THR A 159 -21.29 11.41 -17.43
C THR A 159 -22.54 12.08 -17.99
N HIS A 160 -23.35 12.68 -17.12
CA HIS A 160 -24.48 13.50 -17.54
C HIS A 160 -24.07 14.75 -18.34
N CYS A 161 -22.80 15.19 -18.24
CA CYS A 161 -22.24 16.32 -19.00
C CYS A 161 -21.64 15.91 -20.35
N GLY A 162 -21.68 14.62 -20.72
CA GLY A 162 -21.10 14.09 -21.95
C GLY A 162 -19.96 13.09 -21.71
N ILE A 163 -19.24 12.78 -22.80
CA ILE A 163 -18.15 11.81 -22.84
C ILE A 163 -16.81 12.54 -22.81
N TYR A 164 -15.91 12.05 -21.96
CA TYR A 164 -14.55 12.55 -21.83
C TYR A 164 -13.57 11.41 -21.98
N GLU A 165 -12.37 11.69 -22.46
CA GLU A 165 -11.28 10.73 -22.55
C GLU A 165 -10.15 11.11 -21.59
N TYR A 166 -9.57 10.10 -20.95
CA TYR A 166 -8.35 10.29 -20.18
C TYR A 166 -7.16 10.46 -21.12
N LEU A 167 -6.37 11.50 -20.86
CA LEU A 167 -5.04 11.72 -21.48
C LEU A 167 -3.92 11.12 -20.61
N ARG A 168 -4.18 11.01 -19.30
CA ARG A 168 -3.27 10.54 -18.26
C ARG A 168 -3.89 9.39 -17.49
N MET A 169 -3.06 8.57 -16.86
CA MET A 169 -3.51 7.34 -16.19
C MET A 169 -4.52 7.65 -15.07
N PRO A 170 -5.74 7.07 -15.11
CA PRO A 170 -6.74 7.24 -14.08
C PRO A 170 -6.55 6.26 -12.91
N PHE A 171 -7.15 6.60 -11.77
CA PHE A 171 -7.31 5.66 -10.67
C PHE A 171 -8.31 4.55 -11.04
N GLY A 172 -8.13 3.36 -10.46
CA GLY A 172 -9.09 2.25 -10.53
C GLY A 172 -8.90 1.27 -11.69
N ILE A 173 -7.97 1.53 -12.62
CA ILE A 173 -7.61 0.55 -13.65
C ILE A 173 -6.71 -0.55 -13.06
N LYS A 174 -6.85 -1.78 -13.55
CA LYS A 174 -6.20 -2.98 -13.00
C LYS A 174 -4.68 -2.87 -12.88
N ASN A 175 -4.03 -2.33 -13.90
CA ASN A 175 -2.57 -2.31 -14.02
C ASN A 175 -1.93 -0.98 -13.58
N ALA A 176 -2.70 -0.01 -13.07
CA ALA A 176 -2.13 1.29 -12.67
C ALA A 176 -0.98 1.17 -11.65
N PRO A 177 -1.13 0.40 -10.55
CA PRO A 177 -0.05 0.23 -9.59
C PRO A 177 1.20 -0.43 -10.20
N SER A 178 1.01 -1.46 -11.04
CA SER A 178 2.13 -2.16 -11.71
C SER A 178 2.91 -1.23 -12.63
N HIS A 179 2.21 -0.50 -13.52
CA HIS A 179 2.84 0.47 -14.42
C HIS A 179 3.59 1.55 -13.65
N TYR A 180 2.98 2.07 -12.58
CA TYR A 180 3.62 3.09 -11.77
C TYR A 180 4.88 2.55 -11.09
N GLN A 181 4.81 1.37 -10.48
CA GLN A 181 5.94 0.76 -9.79
C GLN A 181 7.08 0.42 -10.76
N ILE A 182 6.78 -0.06 -11.98
CA ILE A 182 7.79 -0.28 -13.04
C ILE A 182 8.54 1.03 -13.33
N ASN A 183 7.80 2.10 -13.55
CA ASN A 183 8.36 3.40 -13.90
C ASN A 183 9.26 3.93 -12.76
N MET A 184 8.75 3.92 -11.53
CA MET A 184 9.51 4.37 -10.35
C MET A 184 10.76 3.52 -10.09
N ASN A 185 10.67 2.19 -10.26
CA ASN A 185 11.82 1.31 -10.09
C ASN A 185 12.91 1.55 -11.14
N SER A 186 12.52 1.90 -12.37
CA SER A 186 13.46 2.28 -13.43
C SER A 186 14.16 3.60 -13.10
N ILE A 187 13.40 4.63 -12.73
CA ILE A 187 13.90 5.98 -12.46
C ILE A 187 14.80 6.00 -11.20
N LEU A 188 14.37 5.32 -10.13
CA LEU A 188 15.04 5.34 -8.82
C LEU A 188 15.97 4.13 -8.62
N HIS A 189 16.32 3.41 -9.70
CA HIS A 189 17.05 2.14 -9.66
C HIS A 189 18.31 2.21 -8.80
N THR A 190 19.13 3.25 -8.93
CA THR A 190 20.37 3.39 -8.18
C THR A 190 20.14 3.30 -6.67
N GLY A 191 19.19 4.06 -6.13
CA GLY A 191 18.93 4.06 -4.69
C GLY A 191 18.28 2.78 -4.19
N LEU A 192 17.41 2.18 -5.01
CA LEU A 192 16.82 0.88 -4.72
C LEU A 192 17.89 -0.22 -4.66
N SER A 193 18.85 -0.20 -5.59
CA SER A 193 19.94 -1.18 -5.68
C SER A 193 20.97 -1.03 -4.56
N GLU A 194 21.27 0.19 -4.15
CA GLU A 194 22.15 0.49 -3.03
C GLU A 194 21.47 0.30 -1.66
N GLY A 195 20.16 0.07 -1.63
CA GLY A 195 19.42 -0.38 -0.44
C GLY A 195 18.98 0.70 0.55
N TRP A 196 19.21 1.99 0.25
CA TRP A 196 18.83 3.12 1.13
C TRP A 196 17.59 3.89 0.65
N LEU A 197 17.03 3.50 -0.49
CA LEU A 197 15.77 4.04 -1.00
C LEU A 197 14.71 2.94 -1.03
N ILE A 198 13.50 3.34 -0.70
CA ILE A 198 12.29 2.55 -0.83
C ILE A 198 11.34 3.33 -1.73
N SER A 199 10.82 2.67 -2.77
CA SER A 199 9.72 3.19 -3.56
C SER A 199 8.53 2.25 -3.41
N TYR A 200 7.42 2.77 -2.91
CA TYR A 200 6.18 2.03 -2.79
C TYR A 200 5.04 2.86 -3.36
N ILE A 201 4.67 2.55 -4.61
CA ILE A 201 3.72 3.37 -5.36
C ILE A 201 4.13 4.85 -5.21
N ASP A 202 3.29 5.70 -4.66
CA ASP A 202 3.47 7.16 -4.61
C ASP A 202 4.47 7.65 -3.55
N ASP A 203 4.86 6.76 -2.62
CA ASP A 203 5.76 7.09 -1.52
C ASP A 203 7.21 6.79 -1.91
N ILE A 204 8.07 7.81 -1.78
CA ILE A 204 9.52 7.67 -1.89
C ILE A 204 10.12 7.89 -0.50
N ILE A 205 10.73 6.85 0.06
CA ILE A 205 11.36 6.90 1.39
C ILE A 205 12.87 6.78 1.22
N ILE A 206 13.60 7.75 1.77
CA ILE A 206 15.06 7.81 1.78
C ILE A 206 15.52 7.63 3.22
N CYS A 207 16.49 6.75 3.45
CA CYS A 207 17.06 6.53 4.78
C CYS A 207 18.57 6.75 4.79
N SER A 208 19.15 7.17 5.92
CA SER A 208 20.61 7.41 6.07
C SER A 208 21.05 7.40 7.53
N ASP A 209 22.33 7.12 7.77
CA ASP A 209 22.90 7.00 9.11
C ASP A 209 23.54 8.30 9.60
N SER A 210 23.88 9.20 8.68
CA SER A 210 24.43 10.53 8.96
C SER A 210 23.69 11.61 8.18
N TRP A 211 23.72 12.84 8.69
CA TRP A 211 23.02 13.96 8.09
C TRP A 211 23.60 14.37 6.73
N SER A 212 24.93 14.42 6.62
CA SER A 212 25.62 14.77 5.37
C SER A 212 25.27 13.80 4.24
N LEU A 213 25.32 12.50 4.52
CA LEU A 213 24.92 11.46 3.57
C LEU A 213 23.43 11.56 3.22
N HIS A 214 22.59 11.95 4.18
CA HIS A 214 21.16 12.13 3.94
C HIS A 214 20.88 13.25 2.94
N LEU A 215 21.56 14.39 3.09
CA LEU A 215 21.45 15.51 2.15
C LEU A 215 21.95 15.15 0.75
N GLU A 216 23.06 14.42 0.65
CA GLU A 216 23.58 13.92 -0.62
C GLU A 216 22.55 13.01 -1.31
N ARG A 217 21.95 12.07 -0.58
CA ARG A 217 20.92 11.16 -1.09
C ARG A 217 19.65 11.91 -1.52
N ILE A 218 19.18 12.88 -0.73
CA ILE A 218 18.05 13.74 -1.10
C ILE A 218 18.37 14.52 -2.39
N SER A 219 19.53 15.17 -2.45
CA SER A 219 19.98 15.92 -3.63
C SER A 219 20.01 15.05 -4.88
N ARG A 220 20.60 13.85 -4.79
CA ARG A 220 20.68 12.88 -5.88
C ARG A 220 19.30 12.49 -6.41
N GLU A 221 18.36 12.21 -5.52
CA GLU A 221 17.03 11.76 -5.93
C GLU A 221 16.17 12.91 -6.44
N LEU A 222 16.25 14.11 -5.83
CA LEU A 222 15.61 15.33 -6.34
C LEU A 222 16.11 15.70 -7.74
N HIS A 223 17.41 15.53 -8.00
CA HIS A 223 17.97 15.72 -9.33
C HIS A 223 17.30 14.81 -10.37
N LYS A 224 17.18 13.51 -10.07
CA LYS A 224 16.54 12.53 -10.96
C LYS A 224 15.07 12.84 -11.19
N VAL A 225 14.28 13.09 -10.13
CA VAL A 225 12.85 13.39 -10.30
C VAL A 225 12.65 14.69 -11.10
N ALA A 226 13.53 15.69 -10.93
CA ALA A 226 13.51 16.90 -11.73
C ALA A 226 13.81 16.62 -13.22
N GLU A 227 14.80 15.77 -13.51
CA GLU A 227 15.20 15.40 -14.88
C GLU A 227 14.06 14.75 -15.67
N VAL A 228 13.39 13.79 -15.05
CA VAL A 228 12.23 13.06 -15.62
C VAL A 228 10.90 13.79 -15.41
N ASN A 229 10.92 14.93 -14.74
CA ASN A 229 9.78 15.84 -14.55
C ASN A 229 8.66 15.31 -13.65
N ILE A 230 9.01 14.46 -12.68
CA ILE A 230 8.10 14.07 -11.60
C ILE A 230 7.92 15.27 -10.66
N LYS A 231 6.67 15.57 -10.30
CA LYS A 231 6.33 16.62 -9.33
C LYS A 231 6.03 16.06 -7.95
N ILE A 232 6.64 16.65 -6.93
CA ILE A 232 6.47 16.31 -5.52
C ILE A 232 5.59 17.36 -4.84
N LEU A 233 4.75 16.90 -3.91
CA LEU A 233 3.86 17.73 -3.11
C LEU A 233 4.52 18.08 -1.77
N LEU A 234 5.20 19.23 -1.73
CA LEU A 234 6.07 19.62 -0.61
C LEU A 234 5.37 19.63 0.76
N ASN A 235 4.10 20.05 0.84
CA ASN A 235 3.38 20.16 2.12
C ASN A 235 3.00 18.81 2.75
N LYS A 236 3.14 17.70 2.04
CA LYS A 236 2.96 16.34 2.56
C LYS A 236 4.27 15.59 2.76
N CYS A 237 5.39 16.20 2.39
CA CYS A 237 6.70 15.60 2.56
C CYS A 237 7.21 15.82 3.98
N ASN A 238 7.99 14.85 4.47
CA ASN A 238 8.69 14.93 5.75
C ASN A 238 10.17 14.70 5.49
N PHE A 239 11.03 15.65 5.86
CA PHE A 239 12.46 15.58 5.56
C PHE A 239 13.31 15.42 6.82
N GLY A 240 14.11 14.35 6.86
CA GLY A 240 15.20 14.22 7.83
C GLY A 240 14.76 13.95 9.27
N PHE A 241 13.66 13.23 9.47
CA PHE A 241 13.16 12.85 10.80
C PHE A 241 13.81 11.55 11.28
N GLU A 242 13.97 11.39 12.60
CA GLU A 242 14.43 10.12 13.19
C GLU A 242 13.31 9.07 13.25
N GLU A 243 12.06 9.56 13.37
CA GLU A 243 10.84 8.76 13.35
C GLU A 243 9.77 9.50 12.54
N LEU A 244 9.05 8.80 11.66
CA LEU A 244 7.92 9.36 10.91
C LEU A 244 6.84 8.32 10.61
N GLN A 245 5.69 8.78 10.12
CA GLN A 245 4.62 7.91 9.64
C GLN A 245 4.83 7.58 8.16
N ALA A 246 4.94 6.29 7.84
CA ALA A 246 5.03 5.79 6.47
C ALA A 246 4.30 4.45 6.32
N LEU A 247 3.58 4.28 5.21
CA LEU A 247 2.93 3.01 4.84
C LEU A 247 2.07 2.39 5.97
N GLY A 248 1.39 3.24 6.76
CA GLY A 248 0.52 2.81 7.88
C GLY A 248 1.27 2.39 9.16
N HIS A 249 2.57 2.66 9.24
CA HIS A 249 3.40 2.41 10.41
C HIS A 249 4.09 3.70 10.86
N ILE A 250 4.45 3.75 12.14
CA ILE A 250 5.43 4.69 12.66
C ILE A 250 6.78 3.98 12.55
N VAL A 251 7.70 4.54 11.78
CA VAL A 251 8.96 3.90 11.41
C VAL A 251 10.13 4.71 11.97
N SER A 252 11.08 4.02 12.58
CA SER A 252 12.39 4.53 12.97
C SER A 252 13.48 3.55 12.55
N GLY A 253 14.75 3.92 12.68
CA GLY A 253 15.85 2.98 12.45
C GLY A 253 15.91 1.81 13.42
N LEU A 254 15.24 1.91 14.57
CA LEU A 254 15.32 0.92 15.65
C LEU A 254 14.04 0.10 15.76
N SER A 255 12.91 0.66 15.36
CA SER A 255 11.61 0.06 15.63
C SER A 255 10.55 0.36 14.57
N LEU A 256 9.54 -0.51 14.55
CA LEU A 256 8.34 -0.41 13.74
C LEU A 256 7.10 -0.52 14.62
N LEU A 257 6.25 0.51 14.60
CA LEU A 257 5.00 0.54 15.37
C LEU A 257 3.78 0.71 14.47
N ILE A 258 2.63 0.28 14.97
CA ILE A 258 1.34 0.55 14.34
C ILE A 258 0.95 2.01 14.55
N GLU A 259 0.47 2.68 13.51
CA GLU A 259 -0.06 4.04 13.63
C GLU A 259 -1.32 4.05 14.53
N LYS A 260 -1.23 4.74 15.67
CA LYS A 260 -2.31 4.77 16.70
C LYS A 260 -3.66 5.23 16.15
N ASN A 261 -3.65 6.19 15.21
CA ASN A 261 -4.89 6.71 14.60
C ASN A 261 -5.64 5.64 13.80
N LYS A 262 -4.91 4.71 13.15
CA LYS A 262 -5.52 3.59 12.41
C LYS A 262 -6.18 2.60 13.35
N VAL A 263 -5.54 2.31 14.49
CA VAL A 263 -6.09 1.43 15.52
C VAL A 263 -7.31 2.07 16.20
N ALA A 264 -7.24 3.36 16.51
CA ALA A 264 -8.35 4.11 17.11
C ALA A 264 -9.61 4.04 16.23
N ALA A 265 -9.47 4.14 14.92
CA ALA A 265 -10.59 4.00 13.98
C ALA A 265 -11.27 2.62 14.05
N VAL A 266 -10.52 1.55 14.36
CA VAL A 266 -11.09 0.21 14.58
C VAL A 266 -11.71 0.08 15.97
N LEU A 267 -11.16 0.74 16.98
CA LEU A 267 -11.74 0.76 18.32
C LEU A 267 -13.11 1.46 18.36
N LEU A 268 -13.30 2.50 17.55
CA LEU A 268 -14.56 3.24 17.50
C LEU A 268 -15.65 2.54 16.69
N LYS A 269 -15.32 1.51 15.90
CA LYS A 269 -16.32 0.81 15.11
C LYS A 269 -17.15 -0.15 15.97
N PRO A 270 -18.48 -0.23 15.74
CA PRO A 270 -19.30 -1.25 16.36
C PRO A 270 -18.88 -2.64 15.90
N ILE A 271 -19.34 -3.66 16.63
CA ILE A 271 -19.15 -5.05 16.25
C ILE A 271 -19.71 -5.25 14.83
N PRO A 272 -19.00 -5.96 13.92
CA PRO A 272 -19.45 -6.22 12.57
C PRO A 272 -20.85 -6.81 12.52
N GLN A 273 -21.71 -6.23 11.69
CA GLN A 273 -23.11 -6.64 11.53
C GLN A 273 -23.34 -7.48 10.27
N ASN A 274 -22.33 -7.61 9.42
CA ASN A 274 -22.39 -8.40 8.19
C ASN A 274 -21.02 -8.96 7.79
N GLU A 275 -21.05 -9.90 6.85
CA GLU A 275 -19.86 -10.57 6.31
C GLU A 275 -18.83 -9.57 5.76
N LYS A 276 -19.28 -8.53 5.03
CA LYS A 276 -18.39 -7.54 4.42
C LYS A 276 -17.62 -6.74 5.47
N GLU A 277 -18.27 -6.33 6.55
CA GLU A 277 -17.64 -5.65 7.68
C GLU A 277 -16.63 -6.56 8.38
N MET A 278 -16.97 -7.84 8.57
CA MET A 278 -16.08 -8.81 9.20
C MET A 278 -14.84 -9.09 8.35
N ILE A 279 -15.02 -9.29 7.04
CA ILE A 279 -13.91 -9.45 6.08
C ILE A 279 -13.04 -8.19 6.08
N SER A 280 -13.64 -7.00 6.05
CA SER A 280 -12.92 -5.72 6.12
C SER A 280 -12.06 -5.63 7.39
N PHE A 281 -12.61 -6.02 8.55
CA PHE A 281 -11.87 -6.08 9.81
C PHE A 281 -10.73 -7.09 9.79
N LEU A 282 -10.94 -8.28 9.24
CA LEU A 282 -9.91 -9.32 9.14
C LEU A 282 -8.78 -8.92 8.19
N VAL A 283 -9.10 -8.28 7.07
CA VAL A 283 -8.10 -7.74 6.13
C VAL A 283 -7.26 -6.67 6.82
N PHE A 284 -7.91 -5.74 7.55
CA PHE A 284 -7.21 -4.73 8.33
C PHE A 284 -6.31 -5.34 9.40
N SER A 285 -6.82 -6.28 10.19
CA SER A 285 -6.06 -6.89 11.29
C SER A 285 -4.93 -7.77 10.75
N GLY A 286 -5.17 -8.46 9.63
CA GLY A 286 -4.16 -9.27 8.94
C GLY A 286 -2.98 -8.45 8.42
N TYR A 287 -3.22 -7.19 8.01
CA TYR A 287 -2.15 -6.26 7.64
C TYR A 287 -1.14 -6.03 8.77
N TYR A 288 -1.59 -6.07 10.03
CA TYR A 288 -0.72 -5.90 11.21
C TYR A 288 -0.37 -7.22 11.89
N SER A 289 -0.68 -8.38 11.29
CA SER A 289 -0.51 -9.69 11.94
C SER A 289 0.90 -9.97 12.46
N GLN A 290 1.94 -9.38 11.88
CA GLN A 290 3.33 -9.49 12.36
C GLN A 290 3.60 -8.82 13.71
N HIS A 291 2.73 -7.92 14.15
CA HIS A 291 2.75 -7.32 15.49
C HIS A 291 1.96 -8.14 16.52
N LEU A 292 1.18 -9.13 16.06
CA LEU A 292 0.17 -9.81 16.84
C LEU A 292 0.57 -11.27 17.07
N LYS A 293 0.98 -11.58 18.30
CA LYS A 293 1.26 -12.96 18.70
C LYS A 293 0.01 -13.83 18.49
N ASP A 294 0.21 -15.01 17.88
CA ASP A 294 -0.83 -16.04 17.67
C ASP A 294 -2.06 -15.57 16.86
N PHE A 295 -1.91 -14.54 16.03
CA PHE A 295 -3.01 -13.96 15.26
C PHE A 295 -3.88 -14.98 14.51
N ALA A 296 -3.27 -15.91 13.76
CA ALA A 296 -3.99 -16.90 12.98
C ALA A 296 -4.81 -17.87 13.85
N ILE A 297 -4.36 -18.12 15.08
CA ILE A 297 -5.06 -18.95 16.07
C ILE A 297 -6.28 -18.19 16.58
N ILE A 298 -6.09 -16.93 16.98
CA ILE A 298 -7.16 -16.07 17.49
C ILE A 298 -8.22 -15.82 16.40
N ALA A 299 -7.79 -15.55 15.17
CA ALA A 299 -8.66 -15.24 14.04
C ALA A 299 -9.32 -16.47 13.41
N ASN A 300 -9.09 -17.70 13.92
CA ASN A 300 -9.62 -18.93 13.32
C ASN A 300 -11.14 -18.94 13.17
N SER A 301 -11.87 -18.70 14.26
CA SER A 301 -13.34 -18.68 14.22
C SER A 301 -13.90 -17.55 13.31
N PRO A 302 -13.38 -16.31 13.37
CA PRO A 302 -13.64 -15.27 12.38
C PRO A 302 -13.41 -15.65 10.92
N TYR A 303 -12.28 -16.28 10.59
CA TYR A 303 -11.92 -16.60 9.20
C TYR A 303 -12.90 -17.57 8.54
N ARG A 304 -13.64 -18.38 9.32
CA ARG A 304 -14.67 -19.27 8.77
C ARG A 304 -15.81 -18.51 8.07
N ILE A 305 -16.06 -17.25 8.45
CA ILE A 305 -17.05 -16.39 7.78
C ILE A 305 -16.65 -16.11 6.32
N CYS A 306 -15.37 -16.19 5.97
CA CYS A 306 -14.91 -15.99 4.60
C CYS A 306 -15.22 -17.18 3.67
N ASP A 307 -15.72 -18.30 4.21
CA ASP A 307 -16.15 -19.44 3.40
C ASP A 307 -17.58 -19.22 2.90
N GLN A 308 -17.81 -19.40 1.60
CA GLN A 308 -19.09 -19.14 0.92
C GLN A 308 -20.25 -19.99 1.49
N GLN A 309 -19.94 -21.09 2.17
CA GLN A 309 -20.94 -21.98 2.76
C GLN A 309 -21.33 -21.61 4.21
N THR A 310 -20.62 -20.67 4.83
CA THR A 310 -20.83 -20.31 6.24
C THR A 310 -21.80 -19.15 6.37
N LEU A 311 -22.90 -19.36 7.10
CA LEU A 311 -23.82 -18.27 7.44
C LEU A 311 -23.12 -17.27 8.39
N PHE A 312 -23.35 -15.98 8.13
CA PHE A 312 -22.87 -14.92 8.99
C PHE A 312 -23.62 -14.95 10.33
N GLU A 313 -22.88 -15.18 11.41
CA GLU A 313 -23.39 -15.17 12.77
C GLU A 313 -22.29 -14.73 13.73
N MET A 314 -22.57 -13.78 14.62
CA MET A 314 -21.61 -13.38 15.67
C MET A 314 -21.80 -14.27 16.90
N THR A 315 -21.36 -15.54 16.79
CA THR A 315 -21.34 -16.47 17.93
C THR A 315 -20.46 -15.95 19.06
N GLN A 316 -20.65 -16.44 20.29
CA GLN A 316 -19.84 -16.02 21.44
C GLN A 316 -18.33 -16.18 21.19
N ASP A 317 -17.92 -17.25 20.51
CA ASP A 317 -16.51 -17.48 20.16
C ASP A 317 -15.97 -16.44 19.17
N ARG A 318 -16.78 -16.04 18.19
CA ARG A 318 -16.41 -15.00 17.21
C ARG A 318 -16.32 -13.63 17.87
N ILE A 319 -17.23 -13.31 18.80
CA ILE A 319 -17.19 -12.08 19.59
C ILE A 319 -15.93 -12.06 20.47
N LYS A 320 -15.62 -13.15 21.17
CA LYS A 320 -14.39 -13.26 21.98
C LYS A 320 -13.13 -13.09 21.12
N ALA A 321 -13.08 -13.74 19.96
CA ALA A 321 -11.97 -13.60 19.02
C ALA A 321 -11.83 -12.17 18.50
N TYR A 322 -12.93 -11.53 18.13
CA TYR A 322 -12.97 -10.14 17.68
C TYR A 322 -12.40 -9.18 18.73
N GLU A 323 -12.86 -9.29 19.98
CA GLU A 323 -12.35 -8.46 21.08
C GLU A 323 -10.89 -8.74 21.39
N LYS A 324 -10.46 -10.01 21.32
CA LYS A 324 -9.05 -10.37 21.52
C LYS A 324 -8.14 -9.75 20.45
N ILE A 325 -8.58 -9.72 19.18
CA ILE A 325 -7.84 -9.07 18.10
C ILE A 325 -7.79 -7.55 18.31
N ARG A 326 -8.90 -6.92 18.70
CA ARG A 326 -8.93 -5.47 19.00
C ARG A 326 -7.97 -5.11 20.12
N LYS A 327 -7.98 -5.88 21.20
CA LYS A 327 -7.07 -5.71 22.33
C LYS A 327 -5.62 -5.87 21.89
N ALA A 328 -5.31 -6.93 21.12
CA ALA A 328 -3.97 -7.18 20.62
C ALA A 328 -3.47 -6.06 19.67
N LEU A 329 -4.33 -5.47 18.84
CA LEU A 329 -3.98 -4.30 18.00
C LEU A 329 -3.64 -3.06 18.82
N THR A 330 -4.26 -2.92 20.00
CA THR A 330 -4.07 -1.76 20.89
C THR A 330 -2.83 -1.92 21.76
N GLU A 331 -2.59 -3.14 22.23
CA GLU A 331 -1.44 -3.53 23.06
C GLU A 331 -0.26 -4.04 22.21
N ALA A 332 -0.35 -3.86 20.89
CA ALA A 332 0.66 -4.31 19.94
C ALA A 332 2.01 -3.71 20.33
N HIS A 333 2.97 -4.60 20.58
CA HIS A 333 4.32 -4.18 20.93
C HIS A 333 5.00 -3.59 19.70
N LEU A 334 5.94 -2.67 19.93
CA LEU A 334 6.86 -2.28 18.88
C LEU A 334 7.64 -3.50 18.40
N LEU A 335 7.84 -3.61 17.10
CA LEU A 335 8.77 -4.57 16.53
C LEU A 335 10.15 -3.93 16.46
N LEU A 336 11.19 -4.65 16.84
CA LEU A 336 12.56 -4.23 16.63
C LEU A 336 12.93 -4.40 15.15
N MET A 337 13.59 -3.39 14.59
CA MET A 337 14.22 -3.52 13.28
C MET A 337 15.33 -4.57 13.40
N HIS A 338 15.31 -5.57 12.53
CA HIS A 338 16.29 -6.65 12.57
C HIS A 338 17.74 -6.13 12.39
N ASP A 339 18.67 -6.71 13.15
CA ASP A 339 20.10 -6.53 12.95
C ASP A 339 20.74 -7.86 12.53
N TRP A 340 21.26 -7.92 11.31
CA TRP A 340 21.94 -9.11 10.79
C TRP A 340 23.17 -9.54 11.59
N ASN A 341 23.77 -8.66 12.39
CA ASN A 341 24.96 -8.97 13.17
C ASN A 341 24.64 -9.58 14.54
N ILE A 342 23.36 -9.65 14.91
CA ILE A 342 22.89 -10.15 16.21
C ILE A 342 22.17 -11.48 16.00
N HIS A 343 22.40 -12.43 16.91
CA HIS A 343 21.74 -13.74 16.87
C HIS A 343 20.23 -13.57 17.06
N PHE A 344 19.46 -14.36 16.31
CA PHE A 344 18.02 -14.46 16.51
C PHE A 344 17.72 -15.51 17.56
N THR A 345 16.65 -15.31 18.34
CA THR A 345 16.12 -16.32 19.26
C THR A 345 14.71 -16.68 18.84
N PHE A 346 14.47 -17.99 18.72
CA PHE A 346 13.18 -18.55 18.37
C PHE A 346 12.36 -18.96 19.57
N TYR A 347 11.11 -18.52 19.57
CA TYR A 347 10.09 -19.03 20.48
C TYR A 347 8.98 -19.66 19.65
N ILE A 348 8.91 -20.99 19.67
CA ILE A 348 7.83 -21.75 19.08
C ILE A 348 6.79 -22.09 20.14
N ASP A 349 5.52 -21.96 19.78
CA ASP A 349 4.40 -22.46 20.54
C ASP A 349 3.44 -23.17 19.58
N ALA A 350 2.84 -24.26 20.02
CA ALA A 350 1.99 -25.07 19.17
C ALA A 350 0.91 -25.77 19.97
N CYS A 351 -0.33 -25.62 19.51
CA CYS A 351 -1.49 -26.26 20.10
C CYS A 351 -2.33 -26.95 19.01
N GLY A 352 -3.37 -27.69 19.39
CA GLY A 352 -4.25 -28.37 18.43
C GLY A 352 -4.93 -27.42 17.42
N ASP A 353 -5.10 -26.15 17.80
CA ASP A 353 -5.77 -25.14 16.97
C ASP A 353 -4.82 -24.45 15.98
N GLY A 354 -3.52 -24.43 16.27
CA GLY A 354 -2.58 -23.62 15.49
C GLY A 354 -1.13 -23.64 15.97
N LEU A 355 -0.29 -23.05 15.13
CA LEU A 355 1.14 -22.85 15.30
C LEU A 355 1.39 -21.36 15.51
N GLY A 356 2.19 -21.00 16.49
CA GLY A 356 2.56 -19.64 16.82
C GLY A 356 4.06 -19.53 17.00
N GLU A 357 4.64 -18.43 16.55
CA GLU A 357 6.07 -18.22 16.65
C GLU A 357 6.44 -16.75 16.77
N ALA A 358 7.48 -16.48 17.55
CA ALA A 358 8.11 -15.19 17.66
C ALA A 358 9.60 -15.28 17.34
N LEU A 359 10.03 -14.48 16.36
CA LEU A 359 11.44 -14.18 16.11
C LEU A 359 11.83 -12.99 16.99
N GLN A 360 12.83 -13.15 17.85
CA GLN A 360 13.27 -12.11 18.79
C GLN A 360 14.77 -11.81 18.65
N GLN A 361 15.16 -10.61 19.05
CA GLN A 361 16.56 -10.21 19.22
C GLN A 361 16.75 -9.47 20.54
N VAL A 362 17.98 -9.55 21.06
CA VAL A 362 18.46 -8.72 22.17
C VAL A 362 19.42 -7.70 21.57
N GLN A 363 18.99 -6.45 21.46
CA GLN A 363 19.75 -5.36 20.84
C GLN A 363 20.19 -4.36 21.90
N ILE A 364 21.32 -3.68 21.69
CA ILE A 364 21.73 -2.57 22.55
C ILE A 364 21.09 -1.30 22.00
N ILE A 365 20.11 -0.77 22.72
CA ILE A 365 19.43 0.48 22.39
C ILE A 365 19.64 1.41 23.59
N ASP A 366 20.12 2.63 23.34
CA ASP A 366 20.44 3.61 24.39
C ASP A 366 21.31 3.03 25.53
N TYR A 367 22.35 2.29 25.13
CA TYR A 367 23.29 1.61 26.03
C TYR A 367 22.67 0.53 26.94
N LYS A 368 21.44 0.09 26.65
CA LYS A 368 20.73 -0.94 27.42
C LYS A 368 20.37 -2.15 26.57
N PRO A 369 20.54 -3.38 27.09
CA PRO A 369 20.07 -4.58 26.40
C PRO A 369 18.54 -4.59 26.38
N THR A 370 17.99 -4.46 25.18
CA THR A 370 16.56 -4.45 24.92
C THR A 370 16.20 -5.71 24.16
N LYS A 371 15.41 -6.58 24.80
CA LYS A 371 14.86 -7.77 24.17
C LYS A 371 13.51 -7.42 23.56
N GLY A 372 13.31 -7.74 22.29
CA GLY A 372 12.04 -7.47 21.62
C GLY A 372 11.77 -8.38 20.43
N PRO A 373 10.50 -8.45 20.01
CA PRO A 373 10.10 -9.18 18.82
C PRO A 373 10.57 -8.44 17.57
N VAL A 374 11.16 -9.17 16.63
CA VAL A 374 11.40 -8.71 15.27
C VAL A 374 10.16 -8.96 14.42
N CYS A 375 9.52 -10.12 14.60
CA CYS A 375 8.33 -10.51 13.86
C CYS A 375 7.59 -11.64 14.59
N TYR A 376 6.26 -11.59 14.55
CA TYR A 376 5.39 -12.72 14.91
C TYR A 376 4.85 -13.39 13.64
N ILE A 377 4.84 -14.72 13.62
CA ILE A 377 4.10 -15.48 12.61
C ILE A 377 3.19 -16.49 13.30
N SER A 378 2.08 -16.79 12.65
CA SER A 378 1.15 -17.81 13.14
C SER A 378 0.40 -18.44 11.98
N ARG A 379 -0.06 -19.67 12.19
CA ARG A 379 -0.78 -20.45 11.18
C ARG A 379 -1.76 -21.43 11.82
N GLN A 380 -2.91 -21.59 11.19
CA GLN A 380 -3.87 -22.63 11.55
C GLN A 380 -3.40 -24.02 11.11
N ILE A 381 -3.66 -25.01 11.95
CA ILE A 381 -3.39 -26.41 11.61
C ILE A 381 -4.49 -26.92 10.68
N LYS A 382 -4.09 -27.64 9.62
CA LYS A 382 -5.04 -28.32 8.73
C LYS A 382 -5.72 -29.46 9.49
N PRO A 383 -7.01 -29.76 9.24
CA PRO A 383 -7.72 -30.85 9.93
C PRO A 383 -7.01 -32.20 9.93
N THR A 384 -6.28 -32.51 8.85
CA THR A 384 -5.48 -33.74 8.75
C THR A 384 -4.30 -33.78 9.71
N LYS A 385 -3.67 -32.64 9.98
CA LYS A 385 -2.53 -32.49 10.89
C LYS A 385 -2.95 -32.22 12.34
N ALA A 386 -4.22 -31.88 12.59
CA ALA A 386 -4.77 -31.70 13.94
C ALA A 386 -4.85 -33.03 14.72
N ARG A 387 -4.74 -34.17 14.03
CA ARG A 387 -4.70 -35.51 14.63
C ARG A 387 -3.31 -35.93 15.13
N TYR A 388 -2.30 -35.12 14.89
CA TYR A 388 -0.94 -35.38 15.35
C TYR A 388 -0.86 -35.28 16.88
N GLY A 389 -0.01 -36.11 17.48
CA GLY A 389 0.28 -36.01 18.90
C GLY A 389 1.02 -34.69 19.23
N PRO A 390 1.02 -34.22 20.50
CA PRO A 390 1.63 -32.95 20.88
C PRO A 390 3.08 -32.77 20.41
N ARG A 391 3.90 -33.85 20.49
CA ARG A 391 5.30 -33.83 20.01
C ARG A 391 5.41 -33.62 18.50
N GLN A 392 4.54 -34.27 17.72
CA GLN A 392 4.51 -34.14 16.26
C GLN A 392 4.05 -32.74 15.84
N ILE A 393 3.08 -32.15 16.57
CA ILE A 393 2.65 -30.77 16.37
C ILE A 393 3.80 -29.79 16.68
N GLY A 394 4.55 -30.03 17.77
CA GLY A 394 5.75 -29.25 18.09
C GLY A 394 6.80 -29.31 16.98
N CYS A 395 7.14 -30.51 16.47
CA CYS A 395 8.07 -30.64 15.35
C CYS A 395 7.54 -29.98 14.07
N LEU A 396 6.24 -30.09 13.79
CA LEU A 396 5.62 -29.41 12.66
C LEU A 396 5.74 -27.88 12.78
N CYS A 397 5.56 -27.33 14.00
CA CYS A 397 5.77 -25.92 14.27
C CYS A 397 7.20 -25.52 13.92
N LEU A 398 8.19 -26.25 14.42
CA LEU A 398 9.62 -25.99 14.17
C LEU A 398 9.99 -26.07 12.67
N VAL A 399 9.51 -27.07 11.94
CA VAL A 399 9.81 -27.18 10.50
C VAL A 399 9.18 -26.01 9.73
N TRP A 400 7.92 -25.70 10.03
CA TRP A 400 7.20 -24.60 9.37
C TRP A 400 7.82 -23.24 9.68
N ALA A 401 8.24 -23.05 10.93
CA ALA A 401 8.99 -21.91 11.42
C ALA A 401 10.26 -21.64 10.61
N LEU A 402 11.12 -22.66 10.51
CA LEU A 402 12.38 -22.58 9.77
C LEU A 402 12.17 -22.31 8.28
N GLU A 403 11.13 -22.90 7.66
CA GLU A 403 10.77 -22.58 6.27
C GLU A 403 10.37 -21.12 6.09
N LYS A 404 9.64 -20.54 7.05
CA LYS A 404 9.17 -19.15 6.96
C LYS A 404 10.25 -18.14 7.28
N PHE A 405 11.08 -18.43 8.28
CA PHE A 405 12.18 -17.59 8.67
C PHE A 405 13.48 -17.90 7.93
N HIS A 406 13.46 -18.77 6.93
CA HIS A 406 14.64 -19.08 6.10
C HIS A 406 15.38 -17.81 5.66
N TYR A 407 14.66 -16.77 5.22
CA TYR A 407 15.26 -15.48 4.85
C TYR A 407 16.10 -14.84 5.98
N TYR A 408 15.67 -14.96 7.23
CA TYR A 408 16.37 -14.41 8.39
C TYR A 408 17.50 -15.31 8.89
N LEU A 409 17.41 -16.62 8.67
CA LEU A 409 18.25 -17.63 9.31
C LEU A 409 19.31 -18.25 8.42
N PHE A 410 19.17 -18.10 7.12
CA PHE A 410 20.13 -18.65 6.18
C PHE A 410 21.53 -18.10 6.50
N TRP A 411 22.50 -19.00 6.75
CA TRP A 411 23.89 -18.71 7.14
C TRP A 411 24.11 -18.05 8.52
N LYS A 412 23.16 -18.16 9.46
CA LYS A 412 23.31 -17.65 10.83
C LYS A 412 23.17 -18.77 11.86
N CYS A 413 23.92 -18.69 12.95
CA CYS A 413 23.64 -19.47 14.15
C CYS A 413 22.39 -18.87 14.83
N PHE A 414 21.46 -19.72 15.26
CA PHE A 414 20.22 -19.33 15.94
C PHE A 414 19.88 -20.32 17.05
#